data_AF-A0A3D5NQ49-F1
#
_entry.id   AF-A0A3D5NQ49-F1
#
_cell.length_a   1.000
_cell.length_b   1.000
_cell.length_c   1.000
_cell.angle_alpha   90.00
_cell.angle_beta   90.00
_cell.angle_gamma   90.00
#
_symmetry.space_group_name_H-M   'P 1'
#
loop_
_entity.id
_entity.type
_entity.pdbx_description
1 polymer ?
#
loop_
_entity_poly.entity_id
_entity_poly.type
_entity_poly.pdbx_seq_one_letter_code
_entity_poly.pdbx_strand_id
1 'polypeptide(L)'
;MNKLKGHTINISAKDKVFPLTLEKLEIVLDSDKLADNAINYGKDLSDEEKLRKIGSAEEADISISFGHNEEKITEFVQSVAKEVNQEA
;
A
#
# COMPACT_ATOMS: atom_id res chain seq x y z
N MET A 1 -3.04 -11.34 -11.88
CA MET A 1 -1.60 -11.02 -12.03
C MET A 1 -1.26 -9.88 -11.07
N ASN A 2 -0.37 -10.15 -10.11
CA ASN A 2 -0.03 -9.20 -9.05
C ASN A 2 0.96 -8.16 -9.62
N LYS A 3 0.44 -7.04 -10.18
CA LYS A 3 1.22 -6.03 -10.94
C LYS A 3 2.34 -5.36 -10.12
N LEU A 4 2.32 -5.50 -8.79
CA LEU A 4 3.31 -4.94 -7.88
C LEU A 4 4.65 -5.69 -7.88
N LYS A 5 4.70 -6.96 -8.31
CA LYS A 5 5.92 -7.79 -8.19
C LYS A 5 7.13 -7.29 -9.00
N GLY A 6 6.91 -6.52 -10.06
CA GLY A 6 7.98 -6.00 -10.92
C GLY A 6 8.36 -4.54 -10.67
N HIS A 7 7.76 -3.87 -9.68
CA HIS A 7 8.02 -2.45 -9.44
C HIS A 7 9.25 -2.27 -8.58
N THR A 8 10.20 -1.48 -9.07
CA THR A 8 11.43 -1.12 -8.38
C THR A 8 11.46 0.38 -8.14
N ILE A 9 11.73 0.76 -6.89
CA ILE A 9 11.99 2.14 -6.49
C ILE A 9 13.51 2.29 -6.43
N ASN A 10 14.06 3.27 -7.15
CA ASN A 10 15.49 3.57 -7.10
C ASN A 10 15.75 4.65 -6.06
N ILE A 11 16.45 4.30 -4.98
CA ILE A 11 16.87 5.24 -3.95
C ILE A 11 18.31 5.68 -4.24
N SER A 12 18.55 6.97 -4.38
CA SER A 12 19.90 7.50 -4.58
C SER A 12 20.46 7.99 -3.26
N ALA A 13 21.68 7.56 -2.90
CA ALA A 13 22.40 8.04 -1.73
C ALA A 13 23.89 8.20 -2.05
N LYS A 14 24.45 9.38 -1.74
CA LYS A 14 25.75 9.85 -2.29
C LYS A 14 25.74 9.72 -3.83
N ASP A 15 26.68 8.96 -4.39
CA ASP A 15 26.86 8.74 -5.82
C ASP A 15 26.39 7.35 -6.28
N LYS A 16 25.61 6.65 -5.45
CA LYS A 16 25.13 5.29 -5.72
C LYS A 16 23.61 5.23 -5.76
N VAL A 17 23.10 4.27 -6.54
CA VAL A 17 21.68 3.96 -6.67
C VAL A 17 21.41 2.58 -6.08
N PHE A 18 20.47 2.53 -5.14
CA PHE A 18 20.03 1.35 -4.42
C PHE A 18 18.61 0.98 -4.87
N PRO A 19 18.44 -0.09 -5.65
CA PRO A 19 17.11 -0.53 -6.11
C PRO A 19 16.38 -1.31 -5.01
N LEU A 20 15.19 -0.82 -4.63
CA LEU A 20 14.23 -1.51 -3.76
C LEU A 20 13.09 -2.08 -4.60
N THR A 21 13.07 -3.40 -4.75
CA THR A 21 11.95 -4.10 -5.43
C THR A 21 10.81 -4.31 -4.44
N LEU A 22 9.60 -3.88 -4.81
CA LEU A 22 8.41 -3.96 -3.95
C LEU A 22 8.03 -5.40 -3.54
N GLU A 23 8.44 -6.41 -4.32
CA GLU A 23 8.27 -7.81 -3.92
C GLU A 23 9.02 -8.17 -2.62
N LYS A 24 10.14 -7.49 -2.32
CA LYS A 24 10.89 -7.70 -1.08
C LYS A 24 10.22 -7.09 0.15
N LEU A 25 9.21 -6.24 -0.02
CA LEU A 25 8.47 -5.61 1.06
C LEU A 25 7.30 -6.45 1.56
N GLU A 26 7.13 -7.66 1.02
CA GLU A 26 6.06 -8.60 1.40
C GLU A 26 4.69 -7.89 1.41
N ILE A 27 4.37 -7.21 0.31
CA ILE A 27 3.13 -6.44 0.22
C ILE A 27 1.94 -7.40 0.30
N VAL A 28 1.10 -7.20 1.33
CA VAL A 28 -0.11 -7.97 1.56
C VAL A 28 -1.32 -7.06 1.38
N LEU A 29 -2.33 -7.57 0.68
CA LEU A 29 -3.64 -6.93 0.63
C LEU A 29 -4.26 -7.01 2.03
N ASP A 30 -4.63 -5.85 2.59
CA ASP A 30 -5.36 -5.78 3.85
C ASP A 30 -6.82 -6.21 3.60
N SER A 31 -7.02 -7.52 3.57
CA SER A 31 -8.29 -8.15 3.19
C SER A 31 -9.36 -7.95 4.27
N ASP A 32 -8.95 -7.85 5.52
CA ASP A 32 -9.85 -7.60 6.65
C ASP A 32 -10.40 -6.17 6.57
N LYS A 33 -9.52 -5.17 6.34
CA LYS A 33 -9.96 -3.79 6.15
C LYS A 33 -10.81 -3.60 4.88
N LEU A 34 -10.50 -4.34 3.82
CA LEU A 34 -11.30 -4.34 2.59
C LEU A 34 -12.71 -4.92 2.85
N ALA A 35 -12.79 -6.04 3.57
CA ALA A 35 -14.06 -6.65 3.95
C ALA A 35 -14.88 -5.72 4.87
N ASP A 36 -14.23 -5.10 5.86
CA ASP A 36 -14.88 -4.14 6.76
C ASP A 36 -15.41 -2.92 6.01
N ASN A 37 -14.64 -2.36 5.07
CA ASN A 37 -15.09 -1.24 4.24
C ASN A 37 -16.28 -1.63 3.36
N ALA A 38 -16.27 -2.85 2.79
CA ALA A 38 -17.34 -3.34 1.94
C ALA A 38 -18.63 -3.61 2.74
N ILE A 39 -18.53 -4.26 3.90
CA ILE A 39 -19.67 -4.62 4.75
C ILE A 39 -20.29 -3.37 5.39
N ASN A 40 -19.45 -2.41 5.82
CA ASN A 40 -19.93 -1.17 6.42
C ASN A 40 -20.27 -0.09 5.38
N TYR A 41 -20.17 -0.38 4.07
CA TYR A 41 -20.51 0.58 3.03
C TYR A 41 -21.97 1.05 3.18
N GLY A 42 -22.15 2.35 3.42
CA GLY A 42 -23.47 2.94 3.61
C GLY A 42 -24.12 2.72 4.98
N LYS A 43 -23.42 2.06 5.93
CA LYS A 43 -23.94 1.83 7.29
C LYS A 43 -24.20 3.13 8.05
N ASP A 44 -23.29 4.09 7.91
CA ASP A 44 -23.35 5.39 8.59
C ASP A 44 -24.17 6.45 7.83
N LEU A 45 -24.74 6.09 6.67
CA LEU A 45 -25.60 7.00 5.89
C LEU A 45 -27.00 7.11 6.49
N SER A 46 -27.58 8.31 6.41
CA SER A 46 -28.99 8.51 6.71
C SER A 46 -29.89 7.79 5.70
N ASP A 47 -31.14 7.54 6.07
CA ASP A 47 -32.10 6.83 5.22
C ASP A 47 -32.37 7.55 3.89
N GLU A 48 -32.34 8.89 3.91
CA GLU A 48 -32.50 9.73 2.72
C GLU A 48 -31.31 9.60 1.76
N GLU A 49 -30.09 9.52 2.29
CA GLU A 49 -28.86 9.31 1.51
C GLU A 49 -28.80 7.90 0.91
N LYS A 50 -29.25 6.88 1.65
CA LYS A 50 -29.36 5.50 1.14
C LYS A 50 -30.33 5.42 -0.03
N LEU A 51 -31.52 6.02 0.11
CA LEU A 51 -32.53 6.07 -0.94
C LEU A 51 -32.02 6.80 -2.18
N ARG A 52 -31.32 7.93 -1.99
CA ARG A 52 -30.71 8.67 -3.10
C ARG A 52 -29.68 7.82 -3.86
N LYS A 53 -28.80 7.11 -3.15
CA LYS A 53 -27.77 6.24 -3.75
C LYS A 53 -28.36 5.05 -4.51
N ILE A 54 -29.42 4.43 -3.99
CA ILE A 54 -30.14 3.36 -4.69
C ILE A 54 -30.80 3.92 -5.97
N GLY A 55 -31.45 5.08 -5.86
CA GLY A 55 -32.14 5.72 -6.98
C GLY A 55 -31.21 6.26 -8.07
N SER A 56 -29.98 6.64 -7.74
CA SER A 56 -28.99 7.13 -8.70
C SER A 56 -28.13 6.04 -9.34
N ALA A 57 -28.21 4.79 -8.84
CA ALA A 57 -27.32 3.69 -9.24
C ALA A 57 -25.83 4.08 -9.20
N GLU A 58 -25.44 4.92 -8.23
CA GLU A 58 -24.04 5.32 -8.06
C GLU A 58 -23.20 4.09 -7.72
N GLU A 59 -22.23 3.77 -8.58
CA GLU A 59 -21.21 2.81 -8.26
C GLU A 59 -20.34 3.32 -7.11
N ALA A 60 -20.04 2.43 -6.17
CA ALA A 60 -19.25 2.71 -5.00
C ALA A 60 -17.79 2.32 -5.25
N ASP A 61 -16.89 3.30 -5.27
CA ASP A 61 -15.46 3.02 -5.23
C ASP A 61 -15.07 2.52 -3.84
N ILE A 62 -14.72 1.23 -3.74
CA ILE A 62 -14.19 0.65 -2.51
C ILE A 62 -12.67 0.84 -2.52
N SER A 63 -12.17 1.61 -1.56
CA SER A 63 -10.73 1.84 -1.42
C SER A 63 -10.02 0.55 -0.99
N ILE A 64 -9.02 0.16 -1.77
CA ILE A 64 -8.14 -0.97 -1.50
C ILE A 64 -6.88 -0.44 -0.81
N SER A 65 -6.59 -0.98 0.38
CA SER A 65 -5.35 -0.68 1.13
C SER A 65 -4.37 -1.84 1.06
N PHE A 66 -3.09 -1.52 0.92
CA PHE A 66 -1.99 -2.50 0.96
C PHE A 66 -1.12 -2.24 2.17
N GLY A 67 -0.84 -3.30 2.94
CA GLY A 67 0.18 -3.30 3.98
C GLY A 67 1.55 -3.71 3.44
N HIS A 68 2.60 -3.40 4.19
CA HIS A 68 3.97 -3.85 3.90
C HIS A 68 4.68 -4.22 5.20
N ASN A 69 5.72 -5.03 5.10
CA ASN A 69 6.54 -5.40 6.24
C ASN A 69 7.55 -4.27 6.56
N GLU A 70 7.34 -3.56 7.68
CA GLU A 70 8.21 -2.45 8.12
C GLU A 70 9.64 -2.91 8.46
N GLU A 71 9.82 -4.16 8.91
CA GLU A 71 11.15 -4.71 9.18
C GLU A 71 11.99 -4.79 7.91
N LYS A 72 11.37 -5.15 6.77
CA LYS A 72 12.04 -5.22 5.47
C LYS A 72 12.50 -3.85 4.98
N ILE A 73 11.74 -2.79 5.27
CA ILE A 73 12.17 -1.41 5.00
C ILE A 73 13.35 -1.05 5.89
N THR A 74 13.28 -1.40 7.18
CA THR A 74 14.34 -1.11 8.15
C THR A 74 15.64 -1.81 7.78
N GLU A 75 15.59 -3.10 7.44
CA GLU A 75 16.72 -3.89 6.95
C GLU A 75 17.35 -3.24 5.70
N PHE A 76 16.52 -2.80 4.75
CA PHE A 76 17.00 -2.11 3.56
C PHE A 76 17.73 -0.81 3.90
N VAL A 77 17.13 0.06 4.72
CA VAL A 77 17.74 1.34 5.13
C VAL A 77 19.06 1.11 5.86
N GLN A 78 19.12 0.13 6.77
CA GLN A 78 20.35 -0.22 7.46
C GLN A 78 21.44 -0.73 6.52
N SER A 79 21.08 -1.53 5.50
CA SER A 79 22.04 -2.00 4.49
C SER A 79 22.64 -0.84 3.69
N VAL A 80 21.81 0.10 3.25
CA VAL A 80 22.26 1.32 2.55
C VAL A 80 23.17 2.15 3.47
N ALA A 81 22.75 2.38 4.71
CA ALA A 81 23.55 3.15 5.67
C ALA A 81 24.92 2.50 5.92
N LYS A 82 24.98 1.18 6.03
CA LYS A 82 26.24 0.44 6.20
C LYS A 82 27.16 0.62 4.99
N GLU A 83 26.65 0.43 3.77
CA GLU A 83 27.46 0.59 2.55
C GLU A 83 27.93 2.03 2.35
N VAL A 84 27.08 3.01 2.63
CA VAL A 84 27.40 4.43 2.51
C VAL A 84 28.40 4.88 3.58
N ASN A 85 28.32 4.36 4.81
CA ASN A 85 29.21 4.74 5.92
C ASN A 85 30.53 3.95 5.96
N GLN A 86 30.61 2.75 5.37
CA GLN A 86 31.88 2.03 5.24
C GLN A 86 32.85 2.71 4.26
N GLU A 87 32.36 3.66 3.45
CA GLU A 87 33.18 4.52 2.58
C GLU A 87 33.55 5.88 3.21
N ALA A 88 33.29 6.08 4.51
CA ALA A 88 33.67 7.29 5.25
C ALA A 88 34.97 7.13 6.02
#